data_AF-A0A672HTR0-F1
#
_entry.id   AF-A0A672HTR0-F1
#
_cell.length_a   1.000
_cell.length_b   1.000
_cell.length_c   1.000
_cell.angle_alpha   90.00
_cell.angle_beta   90.00
_cell.angle_gamma   90.00
#
_symmetry.space_group_name_H-M   'P 1'
#
loop_
_entity.id
_entity.type
_entity.pdbx_description
1 polymer ?
#
loop_
_entity_poly.entity_id
_entity_poly.type
_entity_poly.pdbx_seq_one_letter_code
_entity_poly.pdbx_strand_id
1 'polypeptide(L)'
;MTSVQLLLVVSAALCAAQRHNVGSRTEWNEADRSRGLCSNLTLVLDNWKFAIMTQVKDLLLHDHDAVLPEYGRIRPLSAALADLYQEFNSLKERLSRLTAQFHGVESFVDQARSGGNLARTRAAGPEAGGRPQGRRSRVVIRRVVKAAAPPN
;
A
#
# COMPACT_ATOMS: atom_id res chain seq x y z
N MET A 1 -5.01 40.11 -33.36
CA MET A 1 -4.26 40.71 -34.50
C MET A 1 -2.93 41.34 -34.07
N THR A 2 -2.78 41.81 -32.83
CA THR A 2 -1.55 42.44 -32.30
C THR A 2 -0.35 41.49 -32.15
N SER A 3 -0.57 40.23 -31.79
CA SER A 3 0.53 39.26 -31.56
C SER A 3 1.30 38.93 -32.84
N VAL A 4 0.62 38.88 -33.99
CA VAL A 4 1.25 38.60 -35.30
C VAL A 4 2.07 39.79 -35.77
N GLN A 5 1.59 41.02 -35.54
CA GLN A 5 2.34 42.24 -35.83
C GLN A 5 3.61 42.35 -34.96
N LEU A 6 3.52 41.97 -33.68
CA LEU A 6 4.68 41.99 -32.79
C LEU A 6 5.75 40.96 -33.25
N LEU A 7 5.32 39.76 -33.66
CA LEU A 7 6.19 38.72 -34.19
C LEU A 7 6.88 39.16 -35.50
N LEU A 8 6.15 39.82 -36.40
CA LEU A 8 6.69 40.35 -37.65
C LEU A 8 7.71 41.47 -37.42
N VAL A 9 7.45 42.38 -36.48
CA VAL A 9 8.39 43.47 -36.15
C VAL A 9 9.66 42.93 -35.50
N VAL A 10 9.56 41.96 -34.59
CA VAL A 10 10.73 41.31 -33.98
C VAL A 10 11.53 40.53 -35.01
N SER A 11 10.87 39.80 -35.91
CA SER A 11 11.51 39.11 -37.04
C SER A 11 12.26 40.10 -37.94
N ALA A 12 11.64 41.19 -38.36
CA ALA A 12 12.26 42.18 -39.24
C ALA A 12 13.45 42.89 -38.56
N ALA A 13 13.36 43.19 -37.27
CA ALA A 13 14.44 43.79 -36.50
C ALA A 13 15.65 42.84 -36.35
N LEU A 14 15.41 41.55 -36.09
CA LEU A 14 16.48 40.55 -36.09
C LEU A 14 17.11 40.41 -37.49
N CYS A 15 16.31 40.39 -38.55
CA CYS A 15 16.81 40.30 -39.92
C CYS A 15 17.67 41.52 -40.32
N ALA A 16 17.28 42.73 -39.91
CA ALA A 16 18.05 43.95 -40.18
C ALA A 16 19.38 43.99 -39.40
N ALA A 17 19.37 43.59 -38.12
CA ALA A 17 20.57 43.50 -37.29
C ALA A 17 21.57 42.45 -37.81
N GLN A 18 21.05 41.33 -38.31
CA GLN A 18 21.85 40.26 -38.88
C GLN A 18 22.52 40.68 -40.20
N ARG A 19 21.86 41.51 -41.01
CA ARG A 19 22.38 41.98 -42.31
C ARG A 19 23.54 42.98 -42.17
N HIS A 20 23.52 43.83 -41.13
CA HIS A 20 24.59 44.80 -40.87
C HIS A 20 25.89 44.13 -40.38
N ASN A 21 25.81 42.98 -39.69
CA ASN A 21 26.99 42.23 -39.23
C ASN A 21 27.66 41.43 -40.36
N VAL A 22 26.92 41.11 -41.42
CA VAL A 22 27.39 40.25 -42.53
C VAL A 22 28.18 41.04 -43.59
N GLY A 23 27.94 42.34 -43.76
CA GLY A 23 28.55 43.14 -44.84
C GLY A 23 30.06 43.46 -44.70
N SER A 24 30.63 43.37 -43.50
CA SER A 24 32.06 43.69 -43.25
C SER A 24 32.95 42.45 -43.04
N ARG A 25 32.41 41.24 -43.21
CA ARG A 25 33.06 39.97 -42.80
C ARG A 25 33.05 38.91 -43.90
N THR A 26 32.94 39.30 -45.17
CA THR A 26 32.64 38.39 -46.28
C THR A 26 33.85 38.00 -47.14
N GLU A 27 34.98 38.70 -47.07
CA GLU A 27 36.10 38.37 -47.97
C GLU A 27 37.00 37.23 -47.44
N TRP A 28 36.97 36.94 -46.14
CA TRP A 28 37.82 35.92 -45.50
C TRP A 28 37.08 34.66 -45.00
N ASN A 29 35.76 34.55 -45.20
CA ASN A 29 34.93 33.57 -44.50
C ASN A 29 34.43 32.38 -45.36
N GLU A 30 34.60 32.37 -46.67
CA GLU A 30 34.10 31.24 -47.50
C GLU A 30 34.93 29.96 -47.29
N ALA A 31 36.25 30.08 -47.08
CA ALA A 31 37.15 28.97 -46.79
C ALA A 31 37.01 28.44 -45.35
N ASP A 32 36.69 29.31 -44.40
CA ASP A 32 36.52 28.95 -42.98
C ASP A 32 35.10 28.47 -42.63
N ARG A 33 34.07 28.90 -43.36
CA ARG A 33 32.71 28.32 -43.21
C ARG A 33 32.71 26.83 -43.52
N SER A 34 33.42 26.41 -44.57
CA SER A 34 33.49 25.00 -44.97
C SER A 34 34.29 24.13 -43.98
N ARG A 35 35.23 24.73 -43.23
CA ARG A 35 36.05 24.06 -42.20
C ARG A 35 35.37 24.00 -40.83
N GLY A 36 34.53 24.99 -40.51
CA GLY A 36 33.72 25.01 -39.28
C GLY A 36 32.44 24.17 -39.37
N LEU A 37 31.88 23.95 -40.57
CA LEU A 37 30.73 23.04 -40.77
C LEU A 37 31.11 21.56 -40.63
N CYS A 38 32.38 21.22 -40.84
CA CYS A 38 32.97 19.92 -40.51
C CYS A 38 33.71 20.01 -39.16
N SER A 39 33.13 20.69 -38.16
CA SER A 39 33.54 20.51 -36.78
C SER A 39 33.54 19.00 -36.51
N ASN A 40 34.72 18.45 -36.21
CA ASN A 40 34.98 17.02 -36.04
C ASN A 40 33.73 16.32 -35.51
N LEU A 41 33.07 15.51 -36.34
CA LEU A 41 31.79 14.86 -36.04
C LEU A 41 31.82 14.21 -34.65
N THR A 42 32.98 13.71 -34.24
CA THR A 42 33.27 13.17 -32.91
C THR A 42 33.01 14.16 -31.77
N LEU A 43 33.38 15.44 -31.90
CA LEU A 43 33.11 16.49 -30.90
C LEU A 43 31.63 16.83 -30.81
N VAL A 44 30.93 16.88 -31.95
CA VAL A 44 29.48 17.08 -31.97
C VAL A 44 28.81 15.88 -31.28
N LEU A 45 29.15 14.65 -31.67
CA LEU A 45 28.61 13.45 -31.06
C LEU A 45 28.90 13.38 -29.55
N ASP A 46 30.09 13.78 -29.11
CA ASP A 46 30.45 13.77 -27.68
C ASP A 46 29.70 14.85 -26.89
N ASN A 47 29.52 16.06 -27.45
CA ASN A 47 28.69 17.09 -26.85
C ASN A 47 27.22 16.67 -26.75
N TRP A 48 26.67 16.04 -27.79
CA TRP A 48 25.30 15.53 -27.78
C TRP A 48 25.14 14.36 -26.80
N LYS A 49 26.12 13.45 -26.76
CA LYS A 49 26.17 12.38 -25.74
C LYS A 49 26.15 12.97 -24.34
N PHE A 50 26.98 13.98 -24.07
CA PHE A 50 27.03 14.63 -22.77
C PHE A 50 25.71 15.32 -22.43
N ALA A 51 25.12 16.05 -23.37
CA ALA A 51 23.85 16.73 -23.20
C ALA A 51 22.72 15.73 -22.89
N ILE A 52 22.61 14.64 -23.64
CA ILE A 52 21.62 13.58 -23.42
C ILE A 52 21.86 12.90 -22.07
N MET A 53 23.10 12.49 -21.77
CA MET A 53 23.40 11.79 -20.52
C MET A 53 23.15 12.67 -19.29
N THR A 54 23.43 13.97 -19.41
CA THR A 54 23.14 14.93 -18.33
C THR A 54 21.65 15.10 -18.16
N GLN A 55 20.88 15.26 -19.24
CA GLN A 55 19.43 15.36 -19.18
C GLN A 55 18.78 14.09 -18.63
N VAL A 56 19.20 12.90 -19.06
CA VAL A 56 18.70 11.62 -18.54
C VAL A 56 19.06 11.45 -17.07
N LYS A 57 20.28 11.80 -16.66
CA LYS A 57 20.69 11.77 -15.26
C LYS A 57 19.84 12.72 -14.42
N ASP A 58 19.63 13.94 -14.91
CA ASP A 58 18.83 14.95 -14.24
C ASP A 58 17.37 14.52 -14.06
N LEU A 59 16.78 13.92 -15.11
CA LEU A 59 15.45 13.35 -15.09
C LEU A 59 15.34 12.20 -14.06
N LEU A 60 16.31 11.27 -14.03
CA LEU A 60 16.28 10.16 -13.07
C LEU A 60 16.47 10.58 -11.61
N LEU A 61 17.26 11.63 -11.36
CA LEU A 61 17.51 12.13 -10.00
C LEU A 61 16.37 13.02 -9.50
N HIS A 62 15.87 13.92 -10.34
CA HIS A 62 14.92 14.96 -9.91
C HIS A 62 13.47 14.64 -10.25
N ASP A 63 13.21 13.86 -11.30
CA ASP A 63 11.85 13.57 -11.79
C ASP A 63 11.67 12.07 -12.11
N HIS A 64 11.92 11.26 -11.08
CA HIS A 64 11.85 9.79 -11.15
C HIS A 64 10.43 9.27 -11.42
N ASP A 65 9.40 10.06 -11.13
CA ASP A 65 8.01 9.72 -11.42
C ASP A 65 7.69 9.77 -12.92
N ALA A 66 8.40 10.59 -13.70
CA ALA A 66 8.23 10.67 -15.16
C ALA A 66 8.75 9.44 -15.92
N VAL A 67 9.77 8.78 -15.38
CA VAL A 67 10.40 7.59 -16.01
C VAL A 67 9.79 6.29 -15.50
N LEU A 68 9.28 6.31 -14.27
CA LEU A 68 8.71 5.13 -13.61
C LEU A 68 7.30 5.43 -13.05
N PRO A 69 6.32 5.77 -13.91
CA PRO A 69 4.95 6.11 -13.48
C PRO A 69 4.29 5.00 -12.65
N GLU A 70 4.67 3.74 -12.91
CA GLU A 70 4.22 2.54 -12.21
C GLU A 70 4.64 2.53 -10.73
N TYR A 71 5.82 3.07 -10.40
CA TYR A 71 6.35 3.09 -9.02
C TYR A 71 5.75 4.23 -8.19
N GLY A 72 5.42 5.37 -8.81
CA GLY A 72 4.64 6.43 -8.16
C GLY A 72 3.26 5.95 -7.71
N ARG A 73 2.66 4.99 -8.44
CA ARG A 73 1.34 4.40 -8.13
C ARG A 73 1.38 3.35 -7.00
N ILE A 74 2.55 2.84 -6.65
CA ILE A 74 2.73 1.86 -5.57
C ILE A 74 2.61 2.49 -4.18
N ARG A 75 3.01 3.75 -4.00
CA ARG A 75 2.90 4.47 -2.72
C ARG A 75 1.46 4.61 -2.19
N PRO A 76 0.48 5.12 -2.96
CA PRO A 76 -0.90 5.20 -2.48
C PRO A 76 -1.50 3.82 -2.19
N LEU A 77 -1.07 2.78 -2.93
CA LEU A 77 -1.47 1.41 -2.66
C LEU A 77 -0.93 0.90 -1.31
N SER A 78 0.33 1.21 -0.99
CA SER A 78 0.92 0.87 0.32
C SER A 78 0.25 1.61 1.49
N ALA A 79 -0.18 2.85 1.29
CA ALA A 79 -0.94 3.60 2.28
C ALA A 79 -2.32 2.96 2.50
N ALA A 80 -3.05 2.65 1.42
CA ALA A 80 -4.34 1.96 1.52
C ALA A 80 -4.24 0.58 2.21
N LEU A 81 -3.13 -0.15 2.03
CA LEU A 81 -2.86 -1.39 2.75
C LEU A 81 -2.62 -1.17 4.25
N ALA A 82 -1.91 -0.11 4.63
CA ALA A 82 -1.71 0.25 6.02
C ALA A 82 -3.03 0.61 6.71
N ASP A 83 -3.88 1.37 6.04
CA ASP A 83 -5.22 1.75 6.53
C ASP A 83 -6.11 0.50 6.71
N LEU A 84 -6.12 -0.40 5.73
CA LEU A 84 -6.87 -1.66 5.81
C LEU A 84 -6.39 -2.54 6.98
N TYR A 85 -5.08 -2.55 7.26
CA TYR A 85 -4.53 -3.28 8.40
C TYR A 85 -5.01 -2.69 9.74
N GLN A 86 -5.14 -1.36 9.83
CA GLN A 86 -5.74 -0.74 11.01
C GLN A 86 -7.21 -1.10 11.17
N GLU A 87 -8.00 -1.05 10.09
CA GLU A 87 -9.41 -1.45 10.13
C GLU A 87 -9.60 -2.92 10.52
N PHE A 88 -8.74 -3.80 10.00
CA PHE A 88 -8.73 -5.21 10.38
C PHE A 88 -8.44 -5.41 11.86
N ASN A 89 -7.48 -4.67 12.42
CA ASN A 89 -7.19 -4.74 13.85
C ASN A 89 -8.34 -4.17 14.71
N SER A 90 -8.99 -3.10 14.27
CA SER A 90 -10.22 -2.59 14.89
C SER A 90 -11.34 -3.65 14.86
N LEU A 91 -11.49 -4.36 13.75
CA LEU A 91 -12.46 -5.46 13.64
C LEU A 91 -12.12 -6.60 14.60
N LYS A 92 -10.84 -6.96 14.74
CA LYS A 92 -10.40 -7.96 15.71
C LYS A 92 -10.70 -7.56 17.15
N GLU A 93 -10.50 -6.29 17.50
CA GLU A 93 -10.85 -5.77 18.83
C GLU A 93 -12.36 -5.82 19.08
N ARG A 94 -13.17 -5.50 18.07
CA ARG A 94 -14.63 -5.64 18.16
C ARG A 94 -15.05 -7.10 18.33
N LEU A 95 -14.42 -8.03 17.61
CA LEU A 95 -14.69 -9.46 17.76
C LEU A 95 -14.27 -9.98 19.14
N SER A 96 -13.10 -9.61 19.65
CA SER A 96 -12.66 -10.03 20.98
C SER A 96 -13.62 -9.50 22.06
N ARG A 97 -14.10 -8.26 21.91
CA ARG A 97 -15.13 -7.68 22.79
C ARG A 97 -16.46 -8.45 22.71
N LEU A 98 -16.92 -8.83 21.51
CA LEU A 98 -18.13 -9.65 21.36
C LEU A 98 -17.94 -11.05 21.95
N THR A 99 -16.79 -11.69 21.77
CA THR A 99 -16.49 -13.00 22.37
C THR A 99 -16.48 -12.92 23.89
N ALA A 100 -15.94 -11.85 24.47
CA ALA A 100 -16.00 -11.62 25.91
C ALA A 100 -17.44 -11.45 26.41
N GLN A 101 -18.29 -10.74 25.64
CA GLN A 101 -19.72 -10.64 25.96
C GLN A 101 -20.42 -11.99 25.89
N PHE A 102 -20.11 -12.82 24.89
CA PHE A 102 -20.67 -14.16 24.78
C PHE A 102 -20.29 -15.03 25.97
N HIS A 103 -19.04 -14.98 26.43
CA HIS A 103 -18.61 -15.69 27.63
C HIS A 103 -19.33 -15.19 28.89
N GLY A 104 -19.56 -13.88 29.01
CA GLY A 104 -20.39 -13.30 30.06
C GLY A 104 -21.83 -13.83 30.03
N VAL A 105 -22.46 -13.87 28.85
CA VAL A 105 -23.81 -14.42 28.67
C VAL A 105 -23.85 -15.92 28.97
N GLU A 106 -22.85 -16.69 28.55
CA GLU A 106 -22.72 -18.12 28.85
C GLU A 106 -22.64 -18.34 30.37
N SER A 107 -21.82 -17.56 31.08
CA SER A 107 -21.72 -17.63 32.54
C SER A 107 -23.03 -17.26 33.25
N PHE A 108 -23.78 -16.28 32.71
CA PHE A 108 -25.10 -15.91 33.23
C PHE A 108 -26.10 -17.05 33.04
N VAL A 109 -26.09 -17.69 31.86
CA VAL A 109 -26.94 -18.86 31.59
C VAL A 109 -26.58 -20.04 32.49
N ASP A 110 -25.29 -20.31 32.69
CA ASP A 110 -24.82 -21.36 33.61
C ASP A 110 -25.17 -21.05 35.06
N GLN A 111 -25.11 -19.79 35.49
CA GLN A 111 -25.52 -19.37 36.82
C GLN A 111 -27.04 -19.49 37.02
N ALA A 112 -27.85 -19.15 36.01
CA ALA A 112 -29.31 -19.36 36.05
C ALA A 112 -29.66 -20.86 36.10
N ARG A 113 -28.94 -21.71 35.35
CA ARG A 113 -29.13 -23.17 35.35
C ARG A 113 -28.71 -23.82 36.67
N SER A 114 -27.60 -23.36 37.26
CA SER A 114 -27.10 -23.87 38.54
C SER A 114 -27.91 -23.34 39.73
N GLY A 115 -28.38 -22.10 39.70
CA GLY A 115 -29.33 -21.54 40.68
C GLY A 115 -30.68 -22.27 40.69
N GLY A 116 -31.17 -22.66 39.51
CA GLY A 116 -32.35 -23.54 39.38
C GLY A 116 -32.13 -24.95 39.97
N ASN A 117 -30.89 -25.45 39.99
CA ASN A 117 -30.56 -26.74 40.59
C ASN A 117 -30.35 -26.68 42.12
N LEU A 118 -29.87 -25.56 42.67
CA LEU A 118 -29.75 -25.36 44.13
C LEU A 118 -31.13 -25.21 44.81
N ALA A 119 -32.13 -24.66 44.10
CA ALA A 119 -33.51 -24.64 44.58
C ALA A 119 -34.16 -26.04 44.62
N ARG A 120 -33.67 -26.99 43.84
CA ARG A 120 -34.17 -28.39 43.83
C ARG A 120 -33.47 -29.30 44.83
N THR A 121 -32.25 -28.98 45.27
CA THR A 121 -31.52 -29.78 46.27
C THR A 121 -31.66 -29.28 47.71
N ARG A 122 -32.13 -28.04 47.93
CA ARG A 122 -32.41 -27.53 49.30
C ARG A 122 -33.79 -27.90 49.86
N ALA A 123 -34.62 -28.58 49.06
CA ALA A 123 -35.86 -29.25 49.50
C ALA A 123 -35.63 -30.73 49.88
N ALA A 124 -34.40 -31.12 50.22
CA ALA A 124 -34.08 -32.46 50.72
C ALA A 124 -33.01 -32.37 51.82
N GLY A 125 -33.46 -32.10 53.05
CA GLY A 125 -32.73 -32.28 54.30
C GLY A 125 -33.72 -32.62 55.42
N PRO A 126 -33.27 -33.23 56.53
CA PRO A 126 -33.35 -34.66 56.77
C PRO A 126 -34.41 -35.00 57.83
N GLU A 127 -35.25 -36.02 57.59
CA GLU A 127 -35.99 -36.68 58.67
C GLU A 127 -35.78 -38.19 58.60
N ALA A 128 -35.47 -38.73 59.77
CA ALA A 128 -35.23 -40.13 60.04
C ALA A 128 -36.53 -40.94 60.00
N GLY A 129 -36.41 -42.19 59.54
CA GLY A 129 -37.38 -43.25 59.88
C GLY A 129 -38.04 -43.90 58.66
N GLY A 130 -37.62 -45.13 58.33
CA GLY A 130 -38.38 -46.01 57.44
C GLY A 130 -37.51 -46.85 56.51
N ARG A 131 -37.54 -48.17 56.71
CA ARG A 131 -36.72 -49.22 56.06
C ARG A 131 -37.28 -49.61 54.67
N PRO A 132 -36.70 -50.61 53.96
CA PRO A 132 -36.12 -50.45 52.62
C PRO A 132 -37.02 -50.93 51.46
N GLN A 133 -36.83 -50.42 50.24
CA GLN A 133 -37.21 -51.12 49.01
C GLN A 133 -36.63 -50.45 47.76
N GLY A 134 -36.25 -51.27 46.77
CA GLY A 134 -36.22 -50.82 45.38
C GLY A 134 -34.86 -50.62 44.74
N ARG A 135 -34.18 -51.74 44.48
CA ARG A 135 -33.16 -51.95 43.45
C ARG A 135 -33.41 -51.07 42.20
N ARG A 136 -32.58 -50.03 41.99
CA ARG A 136 -32.47 -49.36 40.68
C ARG A 136 -31.00 -49.20 40.29
N SER A 137 -30.72 -49.79 39.13
CA SER A 137 -29.41 -50.08 38.56
C SER A 137 -28.56 -48.82 38.34
N ARG A 138 -27.35 -48.80 38.89
CA ARG A 138 -26.32 -47.82 38.49
C ARG A 138 -25.76 -48.25 37.14
N VAL A 139 -26.19 -47.59 36.06
CA VAL A 139 -25.50 -47.71 34.78
C VAL A 139 -24.26 -46.81 34.84
N VAL A 140 -23.11 -47.42 35.10
CA VAL A 140 -21.81 -46.78 34.99
C VAL A 140 -21.45 -46.75 33.49
N ILE A 141 -21.68 -45.61 32.84
CA ILE A 141 -21.14 -45.40 31.48
C ILE A 141 -19.68 -45.03 31.62
N ARG A 142 -18.79 -46.03 31.50
CA ARG A 142 -17.37 -45.81 31.28
C ARG A 142 -17.19 -45.22 29.89
N ARG A 143 -16.87 -43.93 29.79
CA ARG A 143 -16.47 -43.33 28.51
C ARG A 143 -15.01 -43.69 28.26
N VAL A 144 -14.79 -44.55 27.27
CA VAL A 144 -13.46 -44.98 26.80
C VAL A 144 -12.78 -43.77 26.16
N VAL A 145 -11.62 -43.40 26.70
CA VAL A 145 -10.69 -42.47 26.06
C VAL A 145 -10.08 -43.21 24.87
N LYS A 146 -10.42 -42.78 23.65
CA LYS A 146 -9.76 -43.26 22.43
C LYS A 146 -8.41 -42.55 22.33
N ALA A 147 -7.34 -43.31 22.57
CA ALA A 147 -5.97 -42.86 22.35
C ALA A 147 -5.76 -42.51 20.86
N ALA A 148 -5.06 -41.39 20.62
CA ALA A 148 -4.61 -40.95 19.31
C ALA A 148 -3.58 -41.94 18.76
N ALA A 149 -3.69 -42.27 17.48
CA ALA A 149 -2.69 -43.03 16.75
C ALA A 149 -1.50 -42.11 16.39
N PRO A 150 -0.24 -42.60 16.44
CA PRO A 150 0.93 -41.83 16.04
C PRO A 150 1.05 -41.71 14.50
N PRO A 151 1.72 -40.65 14.01
CA PRO A 151 1.90 -40.41 12.58
C PRO A 151 2.94 -41.35 11.94
N ASN A 152 2.71 -41.68 10.66
CA ASN A 152 3.73 -42.20 9.74
C ASN A 152 4.26 -41.04 8.88
#